data_AF-K6DZ42-F1
#
_entry.id   AF-K6DZ42-F1
#
_cell.length_a   1.000
_cell.length_b   1.000
_cell.length_c   1.000
_cell.angle_alpha   90.00
_cell.angle_beta   90.00
_cell.angle_gamma   90.00
#
_symmetry.space_group_name_H-M   'P 1'
#
loop_
_entity.id
_entity.type
_entity.pdbx_description
1 polymer ?
#
loop_
_entity_poly.entity_id
_entity_poly.type
_entity_poly.pdbx_seq_one_letter_code
_entity_poly.pdbx_strand_id
1 'polypeptide(L)' 'MQSVRPADELFFIHSFFVTKLEVTFSPEDIVREYQKRGTMENYIKEAKNSFRLDQMNSHSFQVNEVRMMLSLLT' A
#
# COMPACT_ATOMS: atom_id res chain seq x y z
N MET A 1 -16.66 11.10 4.37
CA MET A 1 -17.34 10.05 3.58
C MET A 1 -17.10 10.35 2.11
N GLN A 2 -16.61 9.38 1.34
CA GLN A 2 -16.44 9.52 -0.11
C GLN A 2 -17.49 8.67 -0.81
N SER A 3 -18.13 9.22 -1.85
CA SER A 3 -19.10 8.52 -2.66
C SER A 3 -18.64 8.56 -4.10
N VAL A 4 -18.42 7.40 -4.70
CA VAL A 4 -17.99 7.27 -6.11
C VAL A 4 -19.05 6.47 -6.86
N ARG A 5 -19.42 6.94 -8.06
CA ARG A 5 -20.24 6.17 -8.98
C ARG A 5 -19.37 5.75 -10.17
N PRO A 6 -19.00 4.47 -10.28
CA PRO A 6 -18.30 3.94 -11.45
C PRO A 6 -19.12 4.15 -12.74
N ALA A 7 -18.44 4.29 -13.88
CA ALA A 7 -19.06 4.64 -15.16
C ALA A 7 -20.12 3.62 -15.64
N ASP A 8 -20.09 2.38 -15.14
CA ASP A 8 -20.98 1.29 -15.53
C ASP A 8 -21.91 0.82 -14.39
N GLU A 9 -21.98 1.57 -13.28
CA GLU A 9 -22.81 1.21 -12.13
C GLU A 9 -23.95 2.20 -11.87
N LEU A 10 -25.09 1.68 -11.41
CA LEU A 10 -26.27 2.48 -11.07
C LEU A 10 -26.17 3.10 -9.68
N PHE A 11 -25.56 2.38 -8.74
CA PHE A 11 -25.50 2.76 -7.33
C PHE A 11 -24.16 3.42 -6.99
N PHE A 12 -24.17 4.26 -5.95
CA PHE A 12 -22.95 4.85 -5.41
C PHE A 12 -22.26 3.86 -4.48
N ILE A 13 -20.95 3.77 -4.59
CA ILE A 13 -20.10 3.11 -3.61
C ILE A 13 -19.72 4.16 -2.56
N HIS A 14 -20.11 3.88 -1.33
CA HIS A 14 -19.82 4.74 -0.18
C HIS A 14 -18.64 4.18 0.61
N SER A 15 -17.63 5.03 0.82
CA SER A 15 -16.43 4.71 1.60
C SER A 15 -16.31 5.63 2.80
N PHE A 16 -15.92 5.02 3.93
CA PHE A 16 -15.73 5.70 5.21
C PHE A 16 -14.26 5.60 5.61
N PHE A 17 -13.70 6.72 6.05
CA PHE A 17 -12.32 6.81 6.52
C PHE A 17 -12.36 7.06 8.02
N VAL A 18 -11.72 6.17 8.78
CA VAL A 18 -11.55 6.30 10.23
C VAL A 18 -10.11 6.68 10.48
N THR A 19 -9.86 7.84 11.09
CA THR A 19 -8.52 8.37 11.30
C THR A 19 -8.48 9.24 12.55
N LYS A 20 -7.28 9.49 13.08
CA LYS A 20 -7.04 10.50 14.14
C LYS A 20 -6.52 11.82 13.56
N LEU A 21 -6.41 11.92 12.24
CA LEU A 21 -5.82 13.06 11.52
C LEU A 21 -6.79 14.23 11.33
N GLU A 22 -8.03 14.10 11.80
CA GLU A 22 -9.12 15.09 11.65
C GLU A 22 -8.80 16.50 12.17
N VAL A 23 -7.86 16.62 13.12
CA VAL A 23 -7.48 17.91 13.72
C VAL A 23 -6.54 18.71 12.82
N THR A 24 -5.80 18.05 11.92
CA THR A 24 -4.71 18.67 11.14
C THR A 24 -4.94 18.61 9.64
N PHE A 25 -5.78 17.68 9.16
CA PHE A 25 -5.97 17.42 7.74
C PHE A 25 -7.40 17.73 7.31
N SER A 26 -7.56 18.31 6.12
CA SER A 26 -8.88 18.44 5.51
C SER A 26 -9.42 17.07 5.09
N PRO A 27 -10.75 16.91 4.92
CA PRO A 27 -11.33 15.68 4.38
C PRO A 27 -10.74 15.26 3.03
N GLU A 28 -10.43 16.21 2.15
CA GLU A 28 -9.79 15.96 0.85
C GLU A 28 -8.35 15.46 1.03
N ASP A 29 -7.61 16.04 1.96
CA ASP A 29 -6.26 15.59 2.28
C ASP A 29 -6.28 14.16 2.85
N ILE A 30 -7.23 13.83 3.72
CA ILE A 30 -7.40 12.47 4.26
C ILE A 30 -7.64 11.47 3.12
N VAL A 31 -8.52 11.80 2.17
CA VAL A 31 -8.79 10.93 1.02
C VAL A 31 -7.55 10.78 0.16
N ARG A 32 -6.83 11.87 -0.13
CA ARG A 32 -5.60 11.86 -0.94
C ARG A 32 -4.49 11.04 -0.26
N GLU A 33 -4.31 11.17 1.04
CA GLU A 33 -3.33 10.37 1.79
C GLU A 33 -3.72 8.89 1.78
N TYR A 34 -5.00 8.56 1.97
CA TYR A 34 -5.44 7.16 1.90
C TYR A 34 -5.23 6.55 0.50
N GLN A 35 -5.42 7.32 -0.57
CA GLN A 35 -5.18 6.87 -1.94
C GLN A 35 -3.73 6.42 -2.18
N LYS A 36 -2.75 6.94 -1.43
CA LYS A 36 -1.35 6.50 -1.51
C LYS A 36 -1.12 5.06 -1.02
N ARG A 37 -2.11 4.40 -0.42
CA ARG A 37 -2.05 2.96 -0.09
C ARG A 37 -1.69 2.10 -1.32
N GLY A 38 -2.16 2.47 -2.50
CA GLY A 38 -1.83 1.77 -3.74
C GLY A 38 -0.33 1.77 -4.07
N THR A 39 0.40 2.81 -3.64
CA THR A 39 1.86 2.89 -3.80
C THR A 39 2.56 1.81 -3.00
N MET A 40 2.08 1.50 -1.79
CA MET A 40 2.65 0.42 -0.97
C MET A 40 2.52 -0.95 -1.65
N GLU A 41 1.38 -1.22 -2.31
CA GLU A 41 1.18 -2.45 -3.09
C GLU A 41 2.16 -2.55 -4.26
N ASN A 42 2.49 -1.42 -4.90
CA ASN A 42 3.49 -1.40 -5.97
C ASN A 42 4.89 -1.70 -5.43
N TYR A 43 5.27 -1.15 -4.27
CA TYR A 43 6.55 -1.49 -3.62
C TYR A 43 6.63 -2.97 -3.25
N ILE A 44 5.55 -3.59 -2.78
CA ILE A 44 5.53 -5.04 -2.50
C ILE A 44 5.74 -5.85 -3.78
N LYS A 45 5.09 -5.45 -4.89
CA LYS A 45 5.26 -6.11 -6.19
C LYS A 45 6.69 -5.98 -6.70
N GLU A 46 7.29 -4.80 -6.57
CA GLU A 46 8.67 -4.54 -6.96
C GLU A 46 9.66 -5.35 -6.09
N ALA A 47 9.47 -5.36 -4.78
CA ALA A 47 10.26 -6.15 -3.85
C ALA A 47 10.25 -7.64 -4.23
N LYS A 48 9.08 -8.19 -4.58
CA LYS A 48 8.96 -9.57 -5.05
C LYS A 48 9.64 -9.79 -6.40
N ASN A 49 9.32 -8.97 -7.40
CA ASN A 49 9.73 -9.22 -8.79
C ASN A 49 11.15 -8.76 -9.10
N SER A 50 11.51 -7.53 -8.72
CA SER A 50 12.79 -6.89 -9.04
C SER A 50 13.92 -7.39 -8.14
N PHE A 51 13.63 -7.60 -6.86
CA PHE A 51 14.61 -8.08 -5.87
C PHE A 51 14.51 -9.59 -5.58
N ARG A 52 13.61 -10.30 -6.27
CA ARG A 52 13.43 -11.77 -6.20
C ARG A 52 13.22 -12.29 -4.78
N LEU A 53 12.54 -11.51 -3.93
CA LEU A 53 12.25 -11.90 -2.56
C LEU A 53 11.26 -13.08 -2.49
N ASP A 54 10.52 -13.32 -3.58
CA ASP A 54 9.65 -14.50 -3.75
C ASP A 54 10.44 -15.82 -3.92
N GLN A 55 11.74 -15.75 -4.24
CA GLN A 55 12.59 -16.90 -4.55
C GLN A 55 13.64 -17.18 -3.47
N MET A 56 13.45 -16.66 -2.26
CA MET A 56 14.32 -16.95 -1.14
C MET A 56 14.13 -18.39 -0.65
N ASN A 57 15.24 -19.04 -0.28
CA ASN A 57 15.17 -20.43 0.20
C ASN A 57 14.57 -20.51 1.61
N SER A 58 14.00 -21.65 1.99
CA SER A 58 13.37 -21.84 3.32
C SER A 58 14.35 -22.24 4.44
N HIS A 59 15.63 -22.47 4.13
CA HIS A 59 16.59 -23.02 5.08
C HIS A 59 17.49 -21.96 5.74
N SER A 60 17.54 -20.74 5.19
CA SER A 60 18.46 -19.69 5.62
C SER A 60 17.74 -18.40 6.04
N PHE A 61 16.80 -18.50 6.97
CA PHE A 61 15.96 -17.37 7.42
C PHE A 61 16.75 -16.11 7.81
N GLN A 62 17.80 -16.24 8.63
CA GLN A 62 18.61 -15.08 9.05
C GLN A 62 19.33 -14.41 7.88
N VAL A 63 19.91 -15.20 6.97
CA VAL A 63 20.60 -14.67 5.78
C VAL A 63 19.59 -13.98 4.85
N ASN A 64 18.39 -14.56 4.70
CA ASN A 64 17.33 -13.98 3.90
C ASN A 64 16.82 -12.67 4.47
N GLU A 65 16.68 -12.58 5.79
CA GLU A 65 16.27 -11.34 6.45
C GLU A 65 17.25 -10.20 6.17
N VAL A 66 18.55 -10.43 6.34
CA VAL A 66 19.59 -9.43 6.05
C VAL A 66 19.63 -9.07 4.57
N ARG A 67 19.53 -10.05 3.66
CA ARG A 67 19.46 -9.80 2.22
C ARG A 67 18.25 -8.94 1.84
N MET A 68 17.08 -9.22 2.41
CA MET A 68 15.89 -8.41 2.18
C MET A 68 16.12 -6.97 2.65
N MET A 69 16.59 -6.78 3.89
CA MET A 69 16.86 -5.44 4.44
C MET A 69 17.83 -4.65 3.56
N LEU A 70 18.93 -5.26 3.14
CA LEU A 70 19.93 -4.59 2.30
C LEU A 70 19.40 -4.28 0.89
N SER A 71 18.61 -5.19 0.30
CA SER A 71 18.07 -5.01 -1.05
C SER A 71 17.06 -3.87 -1.13
N LEU A 72 16.36 -3.55 -0.05
CA LEU A 72 15.36 -2.48 0.00
C LEU A 72 15.97 -1.11 0.35
N LEU A 73 17.25 -1.04 0.72
CA LEU A 73 17.96 0.20 1.03
C LEU A 73 18.68 0.82 -0.18
N THR A 74 18.86 0.04 -1.25
CA THR A 74 19.59 0.42 -2.46
C THR A 74 18.63 0.78 -3.58
#